data_AF-A0A1B9LJV3-F1
#
_entry.id   AF-A0A1B9LJV3-F1
#
_cell.length_a   1.000
_cell.length_b   1.000
_cell.length_c   1.000
_cell.angle_alpha   90.00
_cell.angle_beta   90.00
_cell.angle_gamma   90.00
#
_symmetry.space_group_name_H-M   'P 1'
#
loop_
_entity.id
_entity.type
_entity.pdbx_description
1 polymer ?
#
loop_
_entity_poly.entity_id
_entity_poly.type
_entity_poly.pdbx_seq_one_letter_code
_entity_poly.pdbx_strand_id
1 'polypeptide(L)'
;MNNTPSNGFSLIEVMVATLLFSIMLLGFINYQQVIVKQYHFLSNRLKADKIAFALLDSYPQNADKIIPKGWRYAIQTQPLNTQCKMVLVIITIPNQKEIQQQRLFCNESILY
;
A
#
# COMPACT_ATOMS: atom_id res chain seq x y z
N MET A 1 -14.36 61.37 9.61
CA MET A 1 -13.31 60.31 9.57
C MET A 1 -13.19 59.75 10.98
N ASN A 2 -13.61 58.49 11.18
CA ASN A 2 -13.56 57.86 12.50
C ASN A 2 -12.24 57.08 12.61
N ASN A 3 -11.27 57.66 13.32
CA ASN A 3 -9.95 57.06 13.51
C ASN A 3 -10.02 56.12 14.71
N THR A 4 -10.37 54.85 14.50
CA THR A 4 -10.24 53.85 15.55
C THR A 4 -8.76 53.60 15.81
N PRO A 5 -8.26 53.74 17.04
CA PRO A 5 -6.87 53.48 17.36
C PRO A 5 -6.56 52.00 17.09
N SER A 6 -5.60 51.75 16.20
CA SER A 6 -5.04 50.41 16.00
C SER A 6 -4.13 50.12 17.19
N ASN A 7 -4.64 49.37 18.17
CA ASN A 7 -3.81 48.86 19.26
C ASN A 7 -2.87 47.78 18.69
N GLY A 8 -1.56 48.04 18.75
CA GLY A 8 -0.54 47.06 18.41
C GLY A 8 -0.50 45.90 19.41
N PHE A 9 -0.03 44.75 18.96
CA PHE A 9 0.14 43.57 19.81
C PHE A 9 1.24 43.78 20.85
N SER A 10 1.01 43.29 22.06
CA SER A 10 2.03 43.30 23.11
C SER A 10 3.14 42.29 22.80
N LEU A 11 4.40 42.58 23.17
CA LEU A 11 5.54 41.70 22.91
C LEU A 11 5.30 40.28 23.49
N ILE A 12 4.76 40.20 24.71
CA ILE A 12 4.47 38.92 25.36
C ILE A 12 3.40 38.12 24.63
N GLU A 13 2.41 38.80 24.03
CA GLU A 13 1.32 38.18 23.28
C GLU A 13 1.84 37.50 22.01
N VAL A 14 2.75 38.18 21.29
CA VAL A 14 3.41 37.61 20.11
C VAL A 14 4.29 36.42 20.50
N MET A 15 5.01 36.50 21.62
CA MET A 15 5.83 35.37 22.10
C MET A 15 4.96 34.15 22.44
N VAL A 16 3.85 34.34 23.15
CA VAL A 16 2.91 33.27 23.50
C VAL A 16 2.27 32.69 22.24
N ALA A 17 1.80 33.53 21.31
CA ALA A 17 1.21 33.06 20.06
C ALA A 17 2.18 32.24 19.21
N THR A 18 3.45 32.68 19.11
CA THR A 18 4.49 31.97 18.36
C THR A 18 4.83 30.62 19.01
N LEU A 19 4.85 30.57 20.35
CA LEU A 19 5.08 29.33 21.09
C LEU A 19 3.95 28.32 20.87
N LEU A 20 2.69 28.75 20.95
CA LEU A 20 1.53 27.90 20.66
C LEU A 20 1.52 27.42 19.21
N PHE A 21 1.82 28.32 18.26
CA PHE A 21 1.91 27.96 16.84
C PHE A 21 3.00 26.92 16.58
N SER A 22 4.16 27.04 17.24
CA SER A 22 5.24 26.06 17.13
C SER A 22 4.82 24.67 17.64
N ILE A 23 4.08 24.62 18.77
CA ILE A 23 3.54 23.36 19.30
C ILE A 23 2.55 22.73 18.31
N MET A 24 1.64 23.54 17.73
CA MET A 24 0.69 23.06 16.72
C MET A 24 1.39 22.52 15.48
N LEU A 25 2.39 23.24 14.95
CA LEU A 25 3.17 22.78 13.80
C LEU A 25 3.89 21.46 14.07
N LEU A 26 4.49 21.32 15.26
CA LEU A 26 5.16 20.09 15.65
C LEU A 26 4.18 18.91 15.69
N GLY A 27 2.98 19.11 16.26
CA GLY A 27 1.91 18.11 16.26
C GLY A 27 1.49 17.72 14.84
N PHE A 28 1.31 18.70 13.96
CA PHE A 28 0.92 18.48 12.58
C PHE A 28 1.96 17.69 11.78
N ILE A 29 3.24 18.04 11.89
CA ILE A 29 4.33 17.35 11.19
C ILE A 29 4.40 15.88 11.62
N ASN A 30 4.34 15.62 12.93
CA ASN A 30 4.35 14.25 13.44
C ASN A 30 3.15 13.44 12.94
N TYR A 31 1.97 14.06 12.91
CA TYR A 31 0.76 13.42 12.38
C TYR A 31 0.88 13.05 10.90
N GLN A 32 1.40 13.98 10.07
CA GLN A 32 1.63 13.73 8.63
C GLN A 32 2.60 12.56 8.40
N GLN A 33 3.66 12.45 9.20
CA GLN A 33 4.63 11.36 9.08
C GLN A 33 4.01 9.98 9.35
N VAL A 34 3.08 9.87 10.30
CA VAL A 34 2.38 8.61 10.59
C VAL A 34 1.49 8.20 9.40
N ILE A 35 0.75 9.14 8.82
CA ILE A 35 -0.12 8.88 7.66
C ILE A 35 0.70 8.39 6.46
N VAL A 36 1.81 9.07 6.15
CA VAL A 36 2.64 8.73 4.99
C VAL A 36 3.23 7.32 5.13
N LYS A 37 3.68 6.93 6.32
CA LYS A 37 4.19 5.57 6.55
C LYS A 37 3.11 4.50 6.33
N GLN A 38 1.90 4.74 6.82
CA GLN A 38 0.78 3.83 6.59
C GLN A 38 0.39 3.75 5.11
N TYR A 39 0.44 4.88 4.40
CA TYR A 39 0.18 4.92 2.96
C TYR A 39 1.14 4.04 2.16
N HIS A 40 2.44 4.10 2.43
CA HIS A 40 3.42 3.24 1.76
C HIS A 40 3.17 1.75 2.01
N PHE A 41 2.80 1.40 3.25
CA PHE A 41 2.45 0.03 3.58
C PHE A 41 1.22 -0.46 2.78
N LEU A 42 0.15 0.33 2.75
CA LEU A 42 -1.08 -0.01 2.03
C LEU A 42 -0.85 -0.07 0.51
N SER A 43 -0.08 0.88 -0.04
CA SER A 43 0.23 0.93 -1.47
C SER A 43 1.03 -0.30 -1.92
N ASN A 44 2.04 -0.71 -1.15
CA ASN A 44 2.81 -1.93 -1.45
C ASN A 44 1.93 -3.18 -1.40
N ARG A 45 1.03 -3.27 -0.42
CA ARG A 45 0.08 -4.38 -0.31
C ARG A 45 -0.86 -4.47 -1.51
N LEU A 46 -1.48 -3.35 -1.88
CA LEU A 46 -2.37 -3.29 -3.06
C LEU A 46 -1.62 -3.61 -4.36
N LYS A 47 -0.36 -3.18 -4.46
CA LYS A 47 0.49 -3.50 -5.61
C LYS A 47 0.81 -5.00 -5.67
N ALA A 48 1.11 -5.62 -4.53
CA ALA A 48 1.33 -7.06 -4.45
C ALA A 48 0.07 -7.85 -4.83
N ASP A 49 -1.11 -7.48 -4.30
CA ASP A 49 -2.37 -8.11 -4.69
C ASP A 49 -2.58 -8.05 -6.21
N LYS A 50 -2.40 -6.87 -6.83
CA LYS A 50 -2.51 -6.73 -8.29
C LYS A 50 -1.54 -7.62 -9.06
N ILE A 51 -0.30 -7.74 -8.60
CA ILE A 51 0.71 -8.62 -9.22
C ILE A 51 0.30 -10.09 -9.06
N ALA A 52 -0.22 -10.49 -7.89
CA ALA A 52 -0.63 -11.87 -7.64
C ALA A 52 -1.78 -12.28 -8.57
N PHE A 53 -2.75 -11.39 -8.79
CA PHE A 53 -3.80 -11.59 -9.79
C PHE A 53 -3.24 -11.66 -11.21
N ALA A 54 -2.36 -10.73 -11.59
CA ALA A 54 -1.76 -10.74 -12.92
C ALA A 54 -0.94 -12.02 -13.20
N LEU A 55 -0.24 -12.57 -12.19
CA LEU A 55 0.47 -13.85 -12.30
C LEU A 55 -0.49 -15.04 -12.47
N LEU A 56 -1.64 -15.01 -11.79
CA LEU A 56 -2.69 -16.01 -11.99
C LEU A 56 -3.31 -15.87 -13.39
N ASP A 57 -3.52 -14.64 -13.89
CA ASP A 57 -4.07 -14.42 -15.23
C ASP A 57 -3.12 -14.86 -16.35
N SER A 58 -1.80 -14.76 -16.15
CA SER A 58 -0.81 -15.24 -17.12
C SER A 58 -0.44 -16.71 -16.98
N TYR A 59 -0.91 -17.39 -15.92
CA TYR A 59 -0.57 -18.80 -15.66
C TYR A 59 -1.03 -19.70 -16.82
N PRO A 60 -0.18 -20.64 -17.30
CA PRO A 60 1.07 -21.11 -16.71
C PRO A 60 2.33 -20.34 -17.13
N GLN A 61 2.21 -19.26 -17.89
CA GLN A 61 3.37 -18.47 -18.29
C GLN A 61 3.86 -17.60 -17.12
N ASN A 62 5.15 -17.74 -16.80
CA ASN A 62 5.80 -16.94 -15.76
C ASN A 62 6.01 -15.52 -16.29
N ALA A 63 5.41 -14.54 -15.62
CA ALA A 63 5.59 -13.13 -15.92
C ALA A 63 6.62 -12.50 -14.97
N ASP A 64 7.89 -12.93 -15.03
CA ASP A 64 8.94 -12.39 -14.15
C ASP A 64 9.12 -10.86 -14.29
N LYS A 65 8.74 -10.29 -15.43
CA LYS A 65 8.84 -8.84 -15.71
C LYS A 65 7.93 -7.96 -14.85
N ILE A 66 6.85 -8.50 -14.26
CA ILE A 66 5.92 -7.70 -13.43
C ILE A 66 6.36 -7.60 -11.96
N ILE A 67 7.41 -8.33 -11.55
CA ILE A 67 7.89 -8.38 -10.17
C ILE A 67 8.88 -7.24 -9.88
N PRO A 68 8.61 -6.38 -8.88
CA PRO A 68 9.55 -5.35 -8.44
C PRO A 68 10.85 -5.95 -7.91
N LYS A 69 11.97 -5.22 -8.08
CA LYS A 69 13.28 -5.64 -7.55
C LYS A 69 13.22 -5.88 -6.03
N GLY A 70 13.78 -7.00 -5.60
CA GLY A 70 13.83 -7.40 -4.19
C GLY A 70 12.57 -8.12 -3.69
N TRP A 71 11.50 -8.18 -4.48
CA TRP A 71 10.33 -8.99 -4.16
C TRP A 71 10.55 -10.41 -4.66
N ARG A 72 9.98 -11.38 -3.95
CA ARG A 72 10.02 -12.78 -4.35
C ARG A 72 8.60 -13.27 -4.55
N TYR A 73 8.44 -14.26 -5.42
CA TYR A 73 7.17 -14.94 -5.57
C TYR A 73 7.39 -16.45 -5.65
N ALA A 74 6.37 -17.19 -5.26
CA ALA A 74 6.29 -18.63 -5.41
C ALA A 74 4.92 -18.99 -5.96
N ILE A 75 4.88 -19.97 -6.86
CA ILE A 75 3.64 -20.53 -7.38
C ILE A 75 3.57 -21.97 -6.92
N GLN A 76 2.52 -22.32 -6.19
CA GLN A 76 2.24 -23.67 -5.76
C GLN A 76 1.02 -24.16 -6.54
N THR A 77 1.10 -25.37 -7.09
CA THR A 77 -0.02 -25.99 -7.80
C THR A 77 -0.40 -27.25 -7.05
N GLN A 78 -1.66 -27.32 -6.62
CA GLN A 78 -2.22 -28.50 -5.97
C GLN A 78 -3.27 -29.12 -6.89
N PRO A 79 -3.09 -30.37 -7.36
CA PRO A 79 -4.11 -31.05 -8.14
C PRO A 79 -5.34 -31.29 -7.25
N LEU A 80 -6.53 -30.92 -7.73
CA LEU A 80 -7.79 -31.17 -7.02
C LEU A 80 -8.47 -32.44 -7.55
N ASN A 81 -8.44 -32.63 -8.88
CA ASN A 81 -8.93 -33.83 -9.56
C ASN A 81 -8.20 -33.97 -10.91
N THR A 82 -8.66 -34.88 -11.78
CA THR A 82 -8.06 -35.14 -13.10
C THR A 82 -8.22 -33.99 -14.11
N GLN A 83 -9.10 -33.02 -13.84
CA GLN A 83 -9.45 -31.94 -14.76
C GLN A 83 -9.15 -30.55 -14.21
N CYS A 84 -8.92 -30.42 -12.90
CA CYS A 84 -8.80 -29.17 -12.19
C CYS A 84 -7.61 -29.18 -11.22
N LYS A 85 -6.94 -28.03 -11.17
CA LYS A 85 -5.83 -27.73 -10.27
C LYS A 85 -6.06 -26.39 -9.57
N MET A 86 -5.77 -26.36 -8.29
CA MET A 86 -5.72 -25.14 -7.50
C MET A 86 -4.32 -24.54 -7.65
N VAL A 87 -4.23 -23.29 -8.09
CA VAL A 87 -2.95 -22.58 -8.21
C VAL A 87 -2.94 -21.46 -7.18
N LEU A 88 -1.92 -21.47 -6.31
CA LEU A 88 -1.67 -20.50 -5.27
C LEU A 88 -0.42 -19.70 -5.63
N VAL A 89 -0.56 -18.38 -5.73
CA VAL A 89 0.54 -17.43 -5.87
C VAL A 89 0.81 -16.78 -4.53
N ILE A 90 2.06 -16.85 -4.09
CA ILE A 90 2.56 -16.25 -2.87
C ILE A 90 3.56 -15.17 -3.27
N ILE A 91 3.38 -13.94 -2.76
CA ILE A 91 4.30 -12.82 -2.96
C ILE A 91 4.88 -12.43 -1.62
N THR A 92 6.20 -12.48 -1.53
CA THR A 92 6.99 -12.06 -0.37
C THR A 92 7.52 -10.66 -0.63
N ILE A 93 7.02 -9.70 0.15
CA ILE A 93 7.43 -8.29 0.11
C ILE A 93 8.47 -8.06 1.23
N PRO A 94 9.60 -7.37 0.98
CA PRO A 94 10.59 -7.05 2.01
C PRO A 94 9.96 -6.31 3.20
N ASN A 95 10.25 -6.76 4.42
CA ASN A 95 9.78 -6.17 5.67
C ASN A 95 8.25 -6.08 5.83
N GLN A 96 7.50 -6.90 5.08
CA GLN A 96 6.03 -6.97 5.17
C GLN A 96 5.56 -8.42 5.20
N LYS A 97 4.29 -8.62 5.55
CA LYS A 97 3.66 -9.94 5.49
C LYS A 97 3.50 -10.38 4.04
N GLU A 98 3.57 -11.69 3.84
CA GLU A 98 3.31 -12.30 2.54
C GLU A 98 1.85 -12.12 2.14
N ILE A 99 1.64 -12.01 0.83
CA ILE A 99 0.33 -11.93 0.21
C ILE A 99 0.11 -13.21 -0.57
N GLN A 100 -1.07 -13.80 -0.41
CA GLN A 100 -1.43 -15.09 -0.99
C GLN A 100 -2.72 -14.92 -1.79
N GLN A 101 -2.72 -15.37 -3.04
CA GLN A 101 -3.90 -15.41 -3.91
C GLN A 101 -4.00 -16.77 -4.58
N GLN A 102 -5.21 -17.30 -4.68
CA GLN A 102 -5.44 -18.62 -5.27
C GLN A 102 -6.54 -18.57 -6.31
N ARG A 103 -6.41 -19.37 -7.37
CA ARG A 103 -7.45 -19.54 -8.40
C ARG A 103 -7.49 -20.96 -8.91
N LEU A 104 -8.71 -21.45 -9.14
CA LEU A 104 -8.95 -22.78 -9.66
C LEU A 104 -8.84 -22.73 -11.18
N PHE A 105 -8.03 -23.61 -11.75
CA PHE A 105 -7.88 -23.80 -13.18
C PHE A 105 -8.41 -25.18 -13.53
N CYS A 106 -9.46 -25.23 -14.33
CA CYS A 106 -9.99 -26.46 -14.89
C CYS A 106 -9.75 -26.45 -16.40
N ASN A 107 -9.40 -27.61 -16.97
CA ASN A 107 -9.36 -27.76 -18.43
C ASN A 107 -10.79 -27.66 -18.97
N GLU A 108 -11.08 -26.64 -19.78
CA GLU A 108 -12.28 -26.58 -20.63
C GLU A 108 -12.15 -27.45 -21.89
N SER A 109 -11.50 -28.62 -21.79
CA SER A 109 -11.52 -29.59 -22.89
C SER A 109 -12.83 -30.38 -22.92
N ILE A 110 -13.97 -29.67 -22.94
CA ILE A 110 -15.27 -30.14 -23.45
C ILE A 110 -16.01 -28.90 -23.97
N LEU A 111 -15.75 -28.54 -25.23
CA LEU A 111 -16.69 -27.85 -26.14
C LEU A 111 -16.05 -27.82 -27.54
N TYR A 112 -15.88 -29.01 -28.14
CA TYR A 112 -15.84 -29.20 -29.60
C TYR A 112 -16.37 -30.59 -29.92
#